data_AF-A0A1X2HZ28-F1
#
_entry.id   AF-A0A1X2HZ28-F1
#
_cell.length_a   1.000
_cell.length_b   1.000
_cell.length_c   1.000
_cell.angle_alpha   90.00
_cell.angle_beta   90.00
_cell.angle_gamma   90.00
#
_symmetry.space_group_name_H-M   'P 1'
#
loop_
_entity.id
_entity.type
_entity.pdbx_description
1 polymer ?
#
loop_
_entity_poly.entity_id
_entity_poly.type
_entity_poly.pdbx_seq_one_letter_code
_entity_poly.pdbx_strand_id
1 'polypeptide(L)'
;MTQWLLGPSFIDRVYVATGGTCAPLSVDGNGDLTTQQLLQQQQLTLLLSQTFRQSTCRQLGGKWYGGHDVSGHCVMLIHASLFLWEELSWLFYSIPAAIQLKRSQSSAWCSLLVVFSLLVLWWWMLVMTAIYFHGHFELLSGTVFGILGWASLYLGLFPNLPAIGLPPQSPSWTKY
;
A
#
# COMPACT_ATOMS: atom_id res chain seq x y z
N MET A 1 13.39 9.28 -1.02
CA MET A 1 14.19 10.35 -0.40
C MET A 1 13.99 10.31 1.13
N THR A 2 14.72 9.45 1.85
CA THR A 2 14.93 9.46 3.34
C THR A 2 16.02 8.45 3.80
N GLN A 3 16.74 7.78 2.87
CA GLN A 3 17.53 6.57 3.17
C GLN A 3 18.92 6.82 3.82
N TRP A 4 19.27 8.06 4.17
CA TRP A 4 20.63 8.39 4.63
C TRP A 4 20.88 8.10 6.13
N LEU A 5 19.84 8.06 6.98
CA LEU A 5 20.02 7.86 8.43
C LEU A 5 19.63 6.45 8.94
N LEU A 6 18.67 5.77 8.29
CA LEU A 6 18.05 4.53 8.81
C LEU A 6 18.42 3.25 8.03
N GLY A 7 19.40 3.37 7.13
CA GLY A 7 19.85 2.25 6.29
C GLY A 7 18.90 1.95 5.11
N PRO A 8 18.89 0.71 4.58
CA PRO A 8 17.95 0.32 3.53
C PRO A 8 16.50 0.43 4.00
N SER A 9 15.58 0.71 3.08
CA SER A 9 14.16 0.88 3.42
C SER A 9 13.60 -0.41 4.05
N PHE A 10 12.53 -0.29 4.84
CA PHE A 10 11.88 -1.48 5.40
C PHE A 10 11.49 -2.48 4.31
N ILE A 11 10.99 -1.98 3.18
CA ILE A 11 10.59 -2.79 2.02
C ILE A 11 11.80 -3.52 1.41
N ASP A 12 12.94 -2.83 1.23
CA ASP A 12 14.19 -3.46 0.75
C ASP A 12 14.62 -4.62 1.68
N ARG A 13 14.46 -4.47 3.00
CA ARG A 13 14.82 -5.50 3.99
C ARG A 13 13.90 -6.71 3.91
N VAL A 14 12.58 -6.48 3.79
CA VAL A 14 11.60 -7.57 3.62
C VAL A 14 11.85 -8.29 2.29
N TYR A 15 12.15 -7.55 1.23
CA TYR A 15 12.45 -8.12 -0.09
C TYR A 15 13.67 -9.05 -0.08
N VAL A 16 14.76 -8.66 0.59
CA VAL A 16 15.93 -9.52 0.76
C VAL A 16 15.66 -10.68 1.73
N ALA A 17 14.95 -10.43 2.84
CA ALA A 17 14.59 -11.46 3.81
C ALA A 17 13.70 -12.57 3.20
N THR A 18 12.90 -12.23 2.19
CA THR A 18 12.06 -13.18 1.45
C THR A 18 12.79 -13.87 0.29
N GLY A 19 14.12 -13.70 0.20
CA GLY A 19 14.97 -14.40 -0.77
C GLY A 19 15.32 -13.58 -2.02
N GLY A 20 15.08 -12.27 -2.01
CA GLY A 20 15.53 -11.38 -3.09
C GLY A 20 17.04 -11.28 -3.11
N THR A 21 17.65 -11.53 -4.27
CA THR A 21 19.11 -11.42 -4.45
C THR A 21 19.46 -10.55 -5.65
N CYS A 22 20.51 -9.75 -5.51
CA CYS A 22 21.09 -8.97 -6.60
C CYS A 22 22.19 -9.80 -7.26
N ALA A 23 22.06 -10.06 -8.56
CA ALA A 23 23.08 -10.74 -9.36
C ALA A 23 23.57 -9.81 -10.48
N PRO A 24 24.85 -9.89 -10.87
CA PRO A 24 25.36 -9.12 -12.01
C PRO A 24 24.64 -9.55 -13.30
N LEU A 25 24.42 -8.62 -14.24
CA LEU A 25 24.02 -9.01 -15.60
C LEU A 25 25.11 -9.94 -16.17
N SER A 26 24.72 -11.14 -16.60
CA SER A 26 25.62 -12.03 -17.32
C SER A 26 26.05 -11.37 -18.63
N VAL A 27 27.33 -11.04 -18.73
CA VAL A 27 27.95 -10.62 -20.00
C VAL A 27 27.88 -11.81 -20.95
N ASP A 28 27.29 -11.63 -22.14
CA ASP A 28 27.19 -12.67 -23.17
C ASP A 28 28.60 -13.20 -23.51
N GLY A 29 28.81 -14.48 -23.20
CA GLY A 29 30.10 -15.17 -23.18
C GLY A 29 30.66 -15.52 -24.57
N ASN A 30 30.79 -14.53 -25.46
CA ASN A 30 31.51 -14.69 -26.73
C ASN A 30 32.96 -14.15 -26.68
N GLY A 31 33.43 -13.69 -25.53
CA GLY A 31 34.81 -13.27 -25.31
C GLY A 31 35.49 -14.16 -24.28
N ASP A 32 36.70 -14.62 -24.61
CA ASP A 32 37.56 -15.40 -23.73
C ASP A 32 37.87 -14.58 -22.46
N LEU A 33 37.20 -14.92 -21.35
CA LEU A 33 37.30 -14.20 -20.09
C LEU A 33 38.64 -14.52 -19.43
N THR A 34 39.49 -13.50 -19.28
CA THR A 34 40.77 -13.62 -18.59
C THR A 34 40.56 -14.01 -17.12
N THR A 35 41.50 -14.75 -16.54
CA THR A 35 41.48 -15.19 -15.12
C THR A 35 41.35 -14.00 -14.15
N GLN A 36 41.86 -12.83 -14.56
CA GLN A 36 41.72 -11.56 -13.83
C GLN A 36 40.26 -11.05 -13.81
N GLN A 37 39.53 -11.18 -14.94
CA GLN A 37 38.13 -10.80 -15.02
C GLN A 37 37.22 -11.71 -14.18
N LEU A 38 37.52 -13.00 -14.09
CA LEU A 38 36.77 -13.93 -13.23
C LEU A 38 36.90 -13.60 -11.74
N LEU A 39 38.10 -13.26 -11.28
CA LEU A 39 38.33 -12.83 -9.90
C LEU A 39 37.63 -11.49 -9.60
N GLN A 40 37.65 -10.56 -10.56
CA GLN A 40 36.97 -9.28 -10.41
C GLN A 40 35.44 -9.42 -10.44
N GLN A 41 34.90 -10.34 -11.25
CA GLN A 41 33.49 -10.68 -11.28
C GLN A 41 33.04 -11.39 -9.99
N GLN A 42 33.89 -12.21 -9.39
CA GLN A 42 33.63 -12.87 -8.10
C GLN A 42 33.61 -11.86 -6.95
N GLN A 43 34.53 -10.88 -6.92
CA GLN A 43 34.51 -9.79 -5.95
C GLN A 43 33.27 -8.90 -6.10
N LEU A 44 32.89 -8.58 -7.33
CA LEU A 44 31.67 -7.82 -7.63
C LEU A 44 30.42 -8.57 -7.15
N THR A 45 30.34 -9.88 -7.38
CA THR A 45 29.20 -10.72 -6.96
C THR A 45 29.03 -10.74 -5.44
N LEU A 46 30.13 -10.78 -4.68
CA LEU A 46 30.08 -10.68 -3.21
C LEU A 46 29.64 -9.30 -2.73
N LEU A 47 30.01 -8.24 -3.45
CA LEU A 47 29.59 -6.88 -3.13
C LEU A 47 28.09 -6.68 -3.44
N LEU A 48 27.60 -7.28 -4.53
CA LEU A 48 26.18 -7.27 -4.90
C LEU A 48 25.32 -8.10 -3.94
N SER A 49 25.80 -9.26 -3.45
CA SER A 49 25.06 -10.05 -2.47
C SER A 49 24.93 -9.35 -1.11
N GLN A 50 25.83 -8.41 -0.80
CA GLN A 50 25.75 -7.54 0.38
C GLN A 50 24.92 -6.26 0.13
N THR A 51 24.54 -5.96 -1.11
CA THR A 51 23.66 -4.82 -1.38
C THR A 51 22.21 -5.15 -1.07
N PHE A 52 21.71 -4.59 0.02
CA PHE A 52 20.30 -4.69 0.39
C PHE A 52 19.38 -3.73 -0.38
N ARG A 53 19.93 -2.68 -1.01
CA ARG A 53 19.14 -1.64 -1.69
C ARG A 53 18.90 -1.96 -3.16
N GLN A 54 17.64 -1.87 -3.58
CA GLN A 54 17.29 -2.09 -4.98
C GLN A 54 17.96 -1.09 -5.94
N SER A 55 18.02 0.19 -5.57
CA SER A 55 18.64 1.25 -6.37
C SER A 55 20.14 1.07 -6.55
N THR A 56 20.86 0.68 -5.49
CA THR A 56 22.32 0.48 -5.52
C THR A 56 22.70 -0.70 -6.42
N CYS A 57 21.97 -1.81 -6.35
CA CYS A 57 22.18 -2.94 -7.26
C CYS A 57 22.00 -2.53 -8.73
N ARG A 58 20.97 -1.74 -9.06
CA ARG A 58 20.76 -1.24 -10.43
C ARG A 58 21.86 -0.27 -10.87
N GLN A 59 22.37 0.56 -9.97
CA GLN A 59 23.51 1.46 -10.24
C GLN A 59 24.81 0.69 -10.51
N LEU A 60 25.00 -0.46 -9.86
CA LEU A 60 26.14 -1.35 -10.06
C LEU A 60 26.00 -2.24 -11.31
N GLY A 61 24.93 -2.08 -12.10
CA GLY A 61 24.67 -2.90 -13.29
C GLY A 61 24.13 -4.31 -12.99
N GLY A 62 23.65 -4.55 -11.76
CA GLY A 62 23.00 -5.80 -11.36
C GLY A 62 21.49 -5.79 -11.61
N LYS A 63 20.92 -6.98 -11.75
CA LYS A 63 19.47 -7.22 -11.79
C LYS A 63 19.04 -8.02 -10.56
N TRP A 64 17.86 -7.69 -10.04
CA TRP A 64 17.26 -8.42 -8.94
C TRP A 64 16.47 -9.62 -9.44
N TYR A 65 16.59 -10.72 -8.69
CA TYR A 65 15.87 -11.95 -8.95
C TYR A 65 15.25 -12.49 -7.65
N GLY A 66 14.07 -13.09 -7.77
CA GLY A 66 13.34 -13.65 -6.63
C GLY A 66 12.73 -12.57 -5.72
N GLY A 67 12.67 -12.88 -4.42
CA GLY A 67 12.13 -12.01 -3.38
C GLY A 67 10.62 -11.78 -3.48
N HIS A 68 10.04 -11.28 -2.41
CA HIS A 68 8.62 -10.92 -2.32
C HIS A 68 8.49 -9.40 -2.17
N ASP A 69 8.01 -8.71 -3.21
CA ASP A 69 7.82 -7.26 -3.17
C ASP A 69 6.39 -6.93 -2.73
N VAL A 70 6.27 -6.33 -1.55
CA VAL A 70 4.96 -5.90 -1.05
C VAL A 70 4.58 -4.60 -1.76
N SER A 71 3.56 -4.65 -2.61
CA SER A 71 3.04 -3.48 -3.30
C SER A 71 2.47 -2.45 -2.31
N GLY A 72 3.24 -1.41 -2.04
CA GLY A 72 2.81 -0.30 -1.18
C GLY A 72 1.55 0.40 -1.70
N HIS A 73 1.39 0.50 -3.03
CA HIS A 73 0.17 1.06 -3.64
C HIS A 73 -1.06 0.20 -3.34
N CYS A 74 -0.91 -1.13 -3.37
CA CYS A 74 -1.99 -2.05 -3.01
C CYS A 74 -2.38 -1.89 -1.53
N VAL A 75 -1.41 -1.86 -0.62
CA VAL A 75 -1.66 -1.65 0.82
C VAL A 75 -2.41 -0.34 1.08
N MET A 76 -1.93 0.77 0.50
CA MET A 76 -2.54 2.09 0.68
C MET A 76 -3.95 2.16 0.10
N LEU A 77 -4.18 1.58 -1.09
CA LEU A 77 -5.51 1.53 -1.73
C LEU A 77 -6.49 0.69 -0.92
N ILE A 78 -6.08 -0.48 -0.42
CA ILE A 78 -6.93 -1.34 0.42
C ILE A 78 -7.27 -0.64 1.72
N HIS A 79 -6.27 -0.08 2.41
CA HIS A 79 -6.46 0.63 3.66
C HIS A 79 -7.39 1.84 3.51
N ALA A 80 -7.17 2.69 2.49
CA ALA A 80 -8.01 3.85 2.22
C ALA A 80 -9.44 3.46 1.81
N SER A 81 -9.59 2.36 1.05
CA SER A 81 -10.92 1.85 0.67
C SER A 81 -11.71 1.36 1.87
N LEU A 82 -11.06 0.64 2.80
CA LEU A 82 -11.69 0.20 4.05
C LEU A 82 -12.09 1.39 4.93
N PHE A 83 -11.24 2.41 5.03
CA PHE A 83 -11.55 3.63 5.76
C PHE A 83 -12.78 4.34 5.19
N LEU A 84 -12.82 4.56 3.86
CA LEU A 84 -13.99 5.17 3.22
C LEU A 84 -15.25 4.30 3.36
N TRP A 85 -15.11 2.98 3.35
CA TRP A 85 -16.25 2.08 3.54
C TRP A 85 -16.88 2.22 4.91
N GLU A 86 -16.08 2.35 5.98
CA GLU A 86 -16.60 2.58 7.34
C GLU A 86 -17.41 3.88 7.41
N GLU A 87 -16.93 4.96 6.79
CA GLU A 87 -17.64 6.24 6.72
C GLU A 87 -18.92 6.19 5.88
N LEU A 88 -19.03 5.25 4.93
CA LEU A 88 -20.23 5.04 4.12
C LEU A 88 -21.18 3.99 4.71
N SER A 89 -20.72 3.13 5.61
CA SER A 89 -21.45 1.95 6.10
C SER A 89 -22.81 2.30 6.73
N TRP A 90 -22.88 3.42 7.47
CA TRP A 90 -24.10 3.88 8.13
C TRP A 90 -25.23 4.21 7.14
N LEU A 91 -24.89 4.59 5.88
CA LEU A 91 -25.86 4.89 4.83
C LEU A 91 -26.70 3.65 4.48
N PHE A 92 -26.08 2.47 4.51
CA PHE A 92 -26.74 1.20 4.22
C PHE A 92 -27.57 0.70 5.41
N TYR A 93 -27.15 1.02 6.64
CA TYR A 93 -27.89 0.66 7.85
C TYR A 93 -29.12 1.56 8.07
N SER A 94 -29.04 2.85 7.73
CA SER A 94 -30.11 3.84 7.91
C SER A 94 -30.57 4.48 6.60
N ILE A 95 -31.21 3.67 5.75
CA ILE A 95 -31.89 4.11 4.51
C ILE A 95 -32.79 5.34 4.71
N PRO A 96 -33.64 5.47 5.76
CA PRO A 96 -34.47 6.67 5.91
C PRO A 96 -33.65 7.94 6.12
N ALA A 97 -32.50 7.86 6.79
CA ALA A 97 -31.60 9.01 6.97
C ALA A 97 -30.93 9.41 5.65
N ALA A 98 -30.56 8.44 4.80
CA ALA A 98 -30.04 8.68 3.47
C ALA A 98 -31.02 9.47 2.58
N ILE A 99 -32.30 9.07 2.59
CA ILE A 99 -33.35 9.73 1.81
C ILE A 99 -33.60 11.16 2.32
N GLN A 100 -33.58 11.36 3.63
CA GLN A 100 -33.69 12.70 4.23
C GLN A 100 -32.51 13.59 3.83
N LEU A 101 -31.28 13.06 3.87
CA LEU A 101 -30.08 13.80 3.45
C LEU A 101 -30.16 14.20 1.97
N LYS A 102 -30.57 13.27 1.09
CA LYS A 102 -30.77 13.55 -0.35
C LYS A 102 -31.76 14.69 -0.58
N ARG A 103 -32.83 14.74 0.21
CA ARG A 103 -33.91 15.74 0.08
C ARG A 103 -33.55 17.08 0.72
N SER A 104 -32.80 17.06 1.82
CA SER A 104 -32.46 18.26 2.59
C SER A 104 -31.22 18.97 2.05
N GLN A 105 -30.16 18.23 1.70
CA GLN A 105 -28.86 18.79 1.32
C GLN A 105 -28.28 18.10 0.09
N SER A 106 -28.52 18.70 -1.09
CA SER A 106 -28.02 18.15 -2.36
C SER A 106 -26.49 18.16 -2.49
N SER A 107 -25.79 19.09 -1.81
CA SER A 107 -24.32 19.14 -1.79
C SER A 107 -23.71 17.96 -1.04
N ALA A 108 -24.23 17.64 0.15
CA ALA A 108 -23.81 16.47 0.92
C ALA A 108 -24.07 15.16 0.14
N TRP A 109 -25.22 15.07 -0.52
CA TRP A 109 -25.54 13.93 -1.39
C TRP A 109 -24.57 13.79 -2.57
N CYS A 110 -24.21 14.89 -3.23
CA CYS A 110 -23.21 14.88 -4.30
C CYS A 110 -21.85 14.41 -3.80
N SER A 111 -21.41 14.89 -2.62
CA SER A 111 -20.16 14.45 -2.00
C SER A 111 -20.15 12.94 -1.73
N LEU A 112 -21.23 12.37 -1.18
CA LEU A 112 -21.35 10.93 -0.98
C LEU A 112 -21.25 10.14 -2.29
N LEU A 113 -21.90 10.62 -3.36
CA LEU A 113 -21.80 9.99 -4.69
C LEU A 113 -20.36 10.02 -5.21
N VAL A 114 -19.65 11.15 -5.06
CA VAL A 114 -18.23 11.27 -5.46
C VAL A 114 -17.35 10.28 -4.70
N VAL A 115 -17.53 10.18 -3.37
CA VAL A 115 -16.76 9.23 -2.55
C VAL A 115 -17.06 7.79 -2.96
N PHE A 116 -18.33 7.45 -3.22
CA PHE A 116 -18.71 6.13 -3.70
C PHE A 116 -18.09 5.82 -5.08
N SER A 117 -18.10 6.78 -6.00
CA SER A 117 -17.45 6.64 -7.31
C SER A 117 -15.93 6.45 -7.18
N LEU A 118 -15.28 7.17 -6.26
CA LEU A 118 -13.85 6.99 -5.98
C LEU A 118 -13.57 5.59 -5.46
N LEU A 119 -14.41 5.06 -4.56
CA LEU A 119 -14.26 3.70 -4.05
C LEU A 119 -14.36 2.64 -5.16
N VAL A 120 -15.35 2.78 -6.05
CA VAL A 120 -15.49 1.88 -7.21
C VAL A 120 -14.27 1.97 -8.12
N LEU A 121 -13.77 3.19 -8.38
CA LEU A 121 -12.57 3.40 -9.19
C LEU A 121 -11.34 2.76 -8.53
N TRP A 122 -11.17 2.90 -7.21
CA TRP A 122 -10.06 2.31 -6.46
C TRP A 122 -10.12 0.79 -6.44
N TRP A 123 -11.31 0.23 -6.28
CA TRP A 123 -11.52 -1.22 -6.37
C TRP A 123 -11.20 -1.75 -7.77
N TRP A 124 -11.59 -1.02 -8.82
CA TRP A 124 -11.24 -1.37 -10.20
C TRP A 124 -9.72 -1.29 -10.45
N MET A 125 -9.04 -0.27 -9.94
CA MET A 125 -7.59 -0.18 -10.01
C MET A 125 -6.92 -1.36 -9.30
N LEU A 126 -7.42 -1.76 -8.13
CA LEU A 126 -6.92 -2.94 -7.41
C LEU A 126 -7.08 -4.22 -8.24
N VAL A 127 -8.25 -4.44 -8.86
CA VAL A 127 -8.48 -5.58 -9.75
C VAL A 127 -7.50 -5.59 -10.92
N MET A 128 -7.31 -4.44 -11.59
CA MET A 128 -6.34 -4.33 -12.68
C MET A 128 -4.92 -4.63 -12.20
N THR A 129 -4.50 -4.12 -11.05
CA THR A 129 -3.17 -4.42 -10.51
C THR A 129 -2.99 -5.89 -10.14
N ALA A 130 -4.05 -6.55 -9.65
CA ALA A 130 -4.03 -7.96 -9.30
C ALA A 130 -3.93 -8.87 -10.54
N ILE A 131 -4.60 -8.50 -11.64
CA ILE A 131 -4.59 -9.31 -12.88
C ILE A 131 -3.26 -9.19 -13.63
N TYR A 132 -2.68 -7.98 -13.71
CA TYR A 132 -1.58 -7.71 -14.63
C TYR A 132 -0.18 -7.80 -14.00
N PHE A 133 -0.02 -7.55 -12.70
CA PHE A 133 1.31 -7.24 -12.14
C PHE A 133 1.77 -8.16 -11.01
N HIS A 134 0.92 -9.01 -10.44
CA HIS A 134 1.25 -9.69 -9.18
C HIS A 134 0.97 -11.20 -9.19
N GLY A 135 1.87 -11.95 -8.53
CA GLY A 135 1.57 -13.32 -8.10
C GLY A 135 0.56 -13.31 -6.95
N HIS A 136 -0.24 -14.37 -6.80
CA HIS A 136 -1.30 -14.45 -5.78
C HIS A 136 -0.84 -14.11 -4.33
N PHE A 137 0.44 -14.33 -4.03
CA PHE A 137 1.03 -14.02 -2.72
C PHE A 137 1.21 -12.52 -2.47
N GLU A 138 1.52 -11.71 -3.48
CA GLU A 138 1.76 -10.27 -3.32
C GLU A 138 0.46 -9.55 -2.98
N LEU A 139 -0.64 -9.98 -3.62
CA LEU A 139 -2.00 -9.53 -3.28
C LEU A 139 -2.42 -9.93 -1.86
N LEU A 140 -2.12 -11.18 -1.45
CA LEU A 140 -2.44 -11.66 -0.11
C LEU A 140 -1.73 -10.82 0.96
N SER A 141 -0.42 -10.58 0.79
CA SER A 141 0.35 -9.76 1.71
C SER A 141 -0.17 -8.32 1.78
N GLY A 142 -0.50 -7.72 0.63
CA GLY A 142 -1.07 -6.37 0.57
C GLY A 142 -2.40 -6.25 1.30
N THR A 143 -3.25 -7.27 1.15
CA THR A 143 -4.56 -7.35 1.83
C THR A 143 -4.39 -7.48 3.33
N VAL A 144 -3.50 -8.37 3.79
CA VAL A 144 -3.22 -8.56 5.22
C VAL A 144 -2.73 -7.27 5.86
N PHE A 145 -1.73 -6.60 5.26
CA PHE A 145 -1.22 -5.35 5.81
C PHE A 145 -2.26 -4.21 5.78
N GLY A 146 -3.08 -4.12 4.73
CA GLY A 146 -4.17 -3.15 4.64
C GLY A 146 -5.21 -3.33 5.75
N ILE A 147 -5.65 -4.57 5.97
CA ILE A 147 -6.60 -4.94 7.04
C ILE A 147 -5.98 -4.72 8.42
N LEU A 148 -4.71 -5.08 8.63
CA LEU A 148 -4.01 -4.85 9.89
C LEU A 148 -3.92 -3.36 10.23
N GLY A 149 -3.63 -2.51 9.23
CA GLY A 149 -3.64 -1.06 9.40
C GLY A 149 -5.03 -0.56 9.81
N TRP A 150 -6.08 -1.03 9.12
CA TRP A 150 -7.46 -0.67 9.46
C TRP A 150 -7.84 -1.13 10.88
N ALA A 151 -7.54 -2.38 11.24
CA ALA A 151 -7.83 -2.95 12.54
C ALA A 151 -7.10 -2.19 13.66
N SER A 152 -5.85 -1.79 13.43
CA SER A 152 -5.08 -0.99 14.41
C SER A 152 -5.74 0.35 14.69
N LEU A 153 -6.29 1.01 13.66
CA LEU A 153 -7.01 2.27 13.81
C LEU A 153 -8.39 2.06 14.46
N TYR A 154 -9.23 1.19 13.90
CA TYR A 154 -10.63 1.04 14.31
C TYR A 154 -10.84 0.22 15.58
N LEU A 155 -10.00 -0.79 15.85
CA LEU A 155 -10.10 -1.60 17.07
C LEU A 155 -9.16 -1.11 18.16
N GLY A 156 -8.05 -0.46 17.79
CA GLY A 156 -7.05 0.03 18.73
C GLY A 156 -7.22 1.51 19.07
N LEU A 157 -7.04 2.39 18.09
CA LEU A 157 -6.92 3.83 18.34
C LEU A 157 -8.28 4.52 18.60
N PHE A 158 -9.25 4.35 17.70
CA PHE A 158 -10.56 5.01 17.77
C PHE A 158 -11.37 4.73 19.04
N PRO A 159 -11.44 3.50 19.59
CA PRO A 159 -12.18 3.27 20.84
C PRO A 159 -11.51 3.90 22.06
N ASN A 160 -10.21 4.20 21.99
CA ASN A 160 -9.45 4.81 23.09
C ASN A 160 -9.37 6.34 22.97
N LEU A 161 -9.89 6.94 21.90
CA LEU A 161 -9.90 8.39 21.74
C LEU A 161 -11.06 9.00 22.55
N PRO A 162 -10.82 10.03 23.38
CA PRO A 162 -11.89 10.74 24.06
C PRO A 162 -12.79 11.39 23.00
N ALA A 163 -14.10 11.10 23.07
CA ALA A 163 -15.06 11.58 22.10
C ALA A 163 -14.98 13.12 21.98
N ILE A 164 -14.58 13.61 20.80
CA ILE A 164 -14.74 15.01 20.43
C ILE A 164 -16.24 15.27 20.40
N GLY A 165 -16.69 16.13 21.32
CA GLY A 165 -18.10 16.35 21.61
C GLY A 165 -18.94 16.57 20.36
N LEU A 166 -20.08 15.88 20.31
CA LEU A 166 -21.13 16.17 19.34
C LEU A 166 -21.50 17.67 19.42
N PRO A 167 -21.83 18.32 18.29
CA PRO A 167 -22.40 19.65 18.34
C PRO A 167 -23.64 19.64 19.25
N PRO A 168 -23.84 20.67 20.10
CA PRO A 168 -24.97 20.71 21.00
C PRO A 168 -26.27 20.57 20.21
N GLN A 169 -27.12 19.62 20.63
CA GLN A 169 -28.48 19.45 20.11
C GLN A 169 -29.19 20.81 20.19
N SER A 170 -29.68 21.33 19.07
CA SER A 170 -30.42 22.59 19.07
C SER A 170 -31.69 22.44 19.92
N PRO A 171 -32.07 23.46 20.72
CA PRO A 171 -33.25 23.38 21.55
C PRO A 171 -34.49 23.17 20.69
N SER A 172 -35.26 22.13 21.02
CA SER A 172 -36.57 21.86 20.44
C SER A 172 -37.48 23.07 20.68
N TRP A 173 -37.80 23.82 19.63
CA TRP A 173 -38.81 24.87 19.70
C TRP A 173 -40.18 24.22 19.93
N THR A 174 -40.56 24.03 21.18
CA THR A 174 -41.94 23.73 21.57
C THR A 174 -42.79 24.93 21.19
N LYS A 175 -43.58 24.77 20.12
CA LYS A 175 -44.73 25.63 19.82
C LYS A 175 -45.69 25.58 21.02
N TYR A 176 -45.88 26.71 21.68
CA TYR A 176 -47.11 27.02 22.41
C TYR A 176 -48.04 27.79 21.47
#